data_AF-A0A957ZJI1-F1
#
_entry.id   AF-A0A957ZJI1-F1
#
_cell.length_a   1.000
_cell.length_b   1.000
_cell.length_c   1.000
_cell.angle_alpha   90.00
_cell.angle_beta   90.00
_cell.angle_gamma   90.00
#
_symmetry.space_group_name_H-M   'P 1'
#
loop_
_entity.id
_entity.type
_entity.pdbx_description
1 polymer ?
#
loop_
_entity_poly.entity_id
_entity_poly.type
_entity_poly.pdbx_seq_one_letter_code
_entity_poly.pdbx_strand_id
1 'polypeptide(L)'
;MATWLPASFRTFARTAFRAMDSKFSNLFDRARSEQPLPGDIRGGVHRDLLEKGKVTFVLRAPHKPFASLVGDFNDWDTRQHPMQTDGSGTWWVTLPDPGRTRYGYYVLVDDDTHAWIGDPYAAEVQWAQGQTPWGVHGGRQSTFRWTDGRWRTPALRDMVIYELCVRDFAGTWHGGHPQFGTFERMTRLLPHL
;
A
#
# COMPACT_ATOMS: atom_id res chain seq x y z
N MET A 1 14.66 34.46 -44.22
CA MET A 1 15.68 33.39 -44.09
C MET A 1 15.49 32.72 -42.74
N ALA A 2 15.38 31.40 -42.76
CA ALA A 2 15.52 30.43 -41.67
C ALA A 2 14.60 30.53 -40.44
N THR A 3 13.46 29.86 -40.57
CA THR A 3 12.79 29.01 -39.57
C THR A 3 13.74 27.98 -38.93
N TRP A 4 13.31 27.38 -37.80
CA TRP A 4 13.54 25.99 -37.32
C TRP A 4 13.78 25.93 -35.80
N LEU A 5 12.72 25.66 -35.03
CA LEU A 5 12.79 24.90 -33.78
C LEU A 5 11.88 23.67 -33.97
N PRO A 6 12.38 22.43 -33.78
CA PRO A 6 11.62 21.24 -34.11
C PRO A 6 10.59 20.89 -33.03
N ALA A 7 9.44 20.40 -33.50
CA ALA A 7 8.39 19.80 -32.70
C ALA A 7 8.82 18.41 -32.20
N SER A 8 9.41 18.34 -31.00
CA SER A 8 9.69 17.07 -30.32
C SER A 8 9.24 17.10 -28.86
N PHE A 9 7.98 17.46 -28.63
CA PHE A 9 7.26 17.27 -27.37
C PHE A 9 6.03 16.39 -27.55
N ARG A 10 6.14 15.28 -28.30
CA ARG A 10 5.10 14.24 -28.38
C ARG A 10 5.67 12.85 -28.68
N THR A 11 6.72 12.38 -27.99
CA THR A 11 7.14 10.96 -28.14
C THR A 11 7.95 10.42 -26.95
N PHE A 12 7.51 10.65 -25.72
CA PHE A 12 8.11 9.95 -24.55
C PHE A 12 7.32 8.71 -24.08
N ALA A 13 6.23 8.36 -24.76
CA ALA A 13 5.42 7.18 -24.41
C ALA A 13 5.73 5.92 -25.23
N ARG A 14 6.64 5.97 -26.22
CA ARG A 14 6.76 4.90 -27.23
C ARG A 14 8.02 4.02 -27.17
N THR A 15 8.97 4.26 -26.28
CA THR A 15 10.30 3.60 -26.37
C THR A 15 10.72 2.79 -25.13
N ALA A 16 9.92 2.72 -24.07
CA ALA A 16 10.22 1.89 -22.89
C ALA A 16 9.39 0.59 -22.80
N PHE A 17 8.77 0.14 -23.89
CA PHE A 17 7.90 -1.03 -23.94
C PHE A 17 8.35 -2.00 -25.04
N ARG A 18 9.62 -2.41 -25.03
CA ARG A 18 10.10 -3.43 -25.96
C ARG A 18 9.91 -4.80 -25.30
N ALA A 19 8.89 -5.51 -25.78
CA ALA A 19 8.51 -6.90 -25.53
C ALA A 19 7.86 -7.21 -24.16
N MET A 20 6.65 -6.72 -23.93
CA MET A 20 5.60 -7.60 -23.38
C MET A 20 4.91 -8.26 -24.57
N ASP A 21 4.78 -9.58 -24.53
CA ASP A 21 4.18 -10.36 -25.60
C ASP A 21 2.74 -9.91 -25.88
N SER A 22 2.30 -10.12 -27.12
CA SER A 22 1.05 -9.58 -27.70
C SER A 22 -0.24 -9.85 -26.92
N LYS A 23 -0.22 -10.77 -25.94
CA LYS A 23 -1.38 -11.11 -25.12
C LYS A 23 -1.68 -10.05 -24.05
N PHE A 24 -0.65 -9.45 -23.46
CA PHE A 24 -0.80 -8.57 -22.30
C PHE A 24 -0.85 -7.09 -22.64
N SER A 25 -0.36 -6.70 -23.82
CA SER A 25 -0.54 -5.34 -24.34
C SER A 25 -2.01 -4.93 -24.36
N ASN A 26 -2.90 -5.86 -24.77
CA ASN A 26 -4.33 -5.62 -24.81
C ASN A 26 -4.92 -5.35 -23.40
N LEU A 27 -4.44 -6.05 -22.37
CA LEU A 27 -4.91 -5.82 -21.00
C LEU A 27 -4.45 -4.46 -20.47
N PHE A 28 -3.18 -4.10 -20.69
CA PHE A 28 -2.65 -2.80 -20.28
C PHE A 28 -3.34 -1.64 -21.01
N ASP A 29 -3.55 -1.79 -22.32
CA ASP A 29 -4.23 -0.77 -23.14
C ASP A 29 -5.69 -0.59 -22.71
N ARG A 30 -6.40 -1.67 -22.35
CA ARG A 30 -7.76 -1.61 -21.79
C ARG A 30 -7.81 -0.95 -20.42
N ALA A 31 -6.78 -1.14 -19.61
CA ALA A 31 -6.68 -0.53 -18.29
C ALA A 31 -6.31 0.95 -18.35
N ARG A 32 -5.92 1.47 -19.52
CA ARG A 32 -5.42 2.83 -19.66
C ARG A 32 -6.52 3.86 -19.44
N SER A 33 -6.32 4.75 -18.48
CA SER A 33 -7.10 5.95 -18.26
C SER A 33 -6.36 7.18 -18.81
N GLU A 34 -7.11 8.12 -19.39
CA GLU A 34 -6.56 9.42 -19.83
C GLU A 34 -6.39 10.41 -18.69
N GLN A 35 -7.15 10.23 -17.61
CA GLN A 35 -7.12 11.10 -16.43
C GLN A 35 -6.29 10.44 -15.33
N PRO A 36 -5.15 11.04 -14.92
CA PRO A 36 -4.37 10.53 -13.80
C PRO A 36 -5.07 10.84 -12.47
N LEU A 37 -4.60 10.21 -11.39
CA LEU A 37 -4.99 10.56 -10.04
C LEU A 37 -4.63 12.03 -9.71
N PRO A 38 -5.41 12.70 -8.84
CA PRO A 38 -5.07 14.06 -8.39
C PRO A 38 -3.85 14.00 -7.44
N GLY A 39 -2.68 14.38 -7.95
CA GLY A 39 -1.43 14.47 -7.18
C GLY A 39 -0.51 13.23 -7.30
N ASP A 40 0.64 13.27 -6.63
CA ASP A 40 1.62 12.16 -6.61
C ASP A 40 1.25 11.11 -5.56
N ILE A 41 0.14 10.39 -5.80
CA ILE A 41 -0.32 9.31 -4.93
C ILE A 41 0.33 7.99 -5.36
N ARG A 42 1.14 7.42 -4.48
CA ARG A 42 1.95 6.21 -4.75
C ARG A 42 1.38 4.93 -4.18
N GLY A 43 0.31 4.98 -3.40
CA GLY A 43 -0.30 3.77 -2.87
C GLY A 43 -1.27 4.03 -1.74
N GLY A 44 -1.81 2.96 -1.18
CA GLY A 44 -2.70 3.01 -0.04
C GLY A 44 -4.17 3.13 -0.42
N VAL A 45 -4.98 3.40 0.59
CA VAL A 45 -6.44 3.44 0.50
C VAL A 45 -6.94 4.83 0.87
N HIS A 46 -7.68 5.45 -0.05
CA HIS A 46 -8.06 6.85 0.04
C HIS A 46 -9.59 6.98 -0.03
N ARG A 47 -10.20 7.51 1.03
CA ARG A 47 -11.64 7.82 1.05
C ARG A 47 -11.89 9.13 0.32
N ASP A 48 -12.97 9.18 -0.44
CA ASP A 48 -13.45 10.38 -1.13
C ASP A 48 -12.43 11.03 -2.09
N LEU A 49 -11.47 10.24 -2.61
CA LEU A 49 -10.38 10.77 -3.44
C LEU A 49 -10.86 11.23 -4.81
N LEU A 50 -11.58 10.36 -5.53
CA LEU A 50 -12.12 10.65 -6.86
C LEU A 50 -13.62 10.93 -6.83
N GLU A 51 -14.34 10.27 -5.92
CA GLU A 51 -15.79 10.35 -5.79
C GLU A 51 -16.20 10.27 -4.32
N LYS A 52 -17.19 11.08 -3.92
CA LYS A 52 -17.72 11.10 -2.55
C LYS A 52 -18.48 9.81 -2.23
N GLY A 53 -18.28 9.27 -1.02
CA GLY A 53 -18.84 8.01 -0.55
C GLY A 53 -18.12 6.77 -1.07
N LYS A 54 -16.99 6.94 -1.78
CA LYS A 54 -16.21 5.86 -2.37
C LYS A 54 -14.81 5.80 -1.81
N VAL A 55 -14.16 4.66 -2.05
CA VAL A 55 -12.80 4.39 -1.64
C VAL A 55 -11.98 4.06 -2.88
N THR A 56 -10.87 4.76 -3.06
CA THR A 56 -9.89 4.52 -4.11
C THR A 56 -8.71 3.75 -3.53
N PHE A 57 -8.49 2.55 -4.04
CA PHE A 57 -7.33 1.72 -3.72
C PHE A 57 -6.25 1.99 -4.75
N VAL A 58 -5.03 2.28 -4.30
CA VAL A 58 -3.92 2.68 -5.18
C VAL A 58 -2.72 1.77 -4.95
N LEU A 59 -2.10 1.32 -6.03
CA LEU A 59 -0.91 0.49 -6.03
C LEU A 59 0.15 1.08 -6.96
N ARG A 60 1.37 1.28 -6.46
CA ARG A 60 2.54 1.51 -7.33
C ARG A 60 3.11 0.18 -7.80
N ALA A 61 2.88 -0.13 -9.07
CA ALA A 61 3.33 -1.34 -9.71
C ALA A 61 3.81 -1.03 -11.15
N PRO A 62 4.99 -0.40 -11.30
CA PRO A 62 5.54 -0.09 -12.61
C PRO A 62 5.83 -1.36 -13.39
N HIS A 63 5.71 -1.26 -14.72
CA HIS A 63 5.98 -2.36 -15.66
C HIS A 63 5.12 -3.61 -15.47
N LYS A 64 3.99 -3.53 -14.75
CA LYS A 64 3.02 -4.61 -14.72
C LYS A 64 2.03 -4.45 -15.88
N PRO A 65 1.60 -5.53 -16.55
CA PRO A 65 0.56 -5.45 -17.57
C PRO A 65 -0.84 -5.29 -17.01
N PHE A 66 -1.05 -5.73 -15.78
CA PHE A 66 -2.37 -5.84 -15.18
C PHE A 66 -2.24 -5.86 -13.66
N ALA A 67 -3.18 -5.18 -13.01
CA ALA A 67 -3.46 -5.31 -11.60
C ALA A 67 -4.97 -5.41 -11.38
N SER A 68 -5.38 -6.19 -10.39
CA SER A 68 -6.75 -6.22 -9.89
C SER A 68 -6.73 -6.08 -8.38
N LEU A 69 -7.71 -5.37 -7.84
CA LEU A 69 -7.99 -5.41 -6.42
C LEU A 69 -8.71 -6.73 -6.09
N VAL A 70 -8.33 -7.35 -4.98
CA VAL A 70 -8.97 -8.56 -4.45
C VAL A 70 -9.16 -8.42 -2.95
N GLY A 71 -10.22 -9.00 -2.40
CA GLY A 71 -10.50 -8.98 -0.97
C GLY A 71 -11.78 -9.71 -0.60
N ASP A 72 -12.15 -9.63 0.68
CA ASP A 72 -13.35 -10.33 1.17
C ASP A 72 -14.64 -9.81 0.50
N PHE A 73 -14.66 -8.55 0.05
CA PHE A 73 -15.82 -7.92 -0.59
C PHE A 73 -16.11 -8.45 -2.00
N ASN A 74 -15.20 -9.22 -2.60
CA ASN A 74 -15.38 -9.80 -3.93
C ASN A 74 -14.98 -11.28 -4.00
N ASP A 75 -15.03 -11.97 -2.85
CA ASP A 75 -14.63 -13.38 -2.71
C ASP A 75 -13.23 -13.67 -3.28
N TRP A 76 -12.35 -12.67 -3.25
CA TRP A 76 -11.01 -12.72 -3.82
C TRP A 76 -10.95 -13.03 -5.33
N ASP A 77 -12.02 -12.71 -6.09
CA ASP A 77 -12.05 -12.90 -7.56
C ASP A 77 -11.23 -11.82 -8.30
N THR A 78 -10.18 -12.26 -8.99
CA THR A 78 -9.21 -11.42 -9.71
C THR A 78 -9.77 -10.72 -10.95
N ARG A 79 -11.01 -11.02 -11.34
CA ARG A 79 -11.64 -10.51 -12.56
C ARG A 79 -12.68 -9.42 -12.29
N GLN A 80 -13.13 -9.29 -11.05
CA GLN A 80 -14.24 -8.39 -10.71
C GLN A 80 -13.83 -6.92 -10.59
N HIS A 81 -12.60 -6.65 -10.12
CA HIS A 81 -12.12 -5.29 -9.87
C HIS A 81 -10.76 -5.00 -10.55
N PRO A 82 -10.65 -5.14 -11.88
CA PRO A 82 -9.46 -4.77 -12.61
C PRO A 82 -9.16 -3.28 -12.41
N MET A 83 -7.89 -2.96 -12.16
CA MET A 83 -7.44 -1.60 -11.89
C MET A 83 -7.12 -0.88 -13.19
N GLN A 84 -7.29 0.44 -13.17
CA GLN A 84 -6.90 1.34 -14.25
C GLN A 84 -5.52 1.92 -13.99
N THR A 85 -4.85 2.40 -15.03
CA THR A 85 -3.55 3.07 -14.94
C THR A 85 -3.45 4.22 -15.94
N ASP A 86 -2.69 5.27 -15.61
CA ASP A 86 -2.30 6.33 -16.54
C ASP A 86 -1.05 5.95 -17.38
N GLY A 87 -0.52 4.75 -17.13
CA GLY A 87 0.70 4.24 -17.74
C GLY A 87 1.99 4.69 -17.05
N SER A 88 1.91 5.48 -15.98
CA SER A 88 3.08 5.91 -15.19
C SER A 88 3.59 4.81 -14.23
N GLY A 89 2.86 3.69 -14.13
CA GLY A 89 3.09 2.62 -13.15
C GLY A 89 2.26 2.73 -11.89
N THR A 90 1.35 3.69 -11.80
CA THR A 90 0.33 3.76 -10.74
C THR A 90 -0.95 3.11 -11.23
N TRP A 91 -1.51 2.23 -10.41
CA TRP A 91 -2.75 1.51 -10.65
C TRP A 91 -3.78 1.92 -9.61
N TRP A 92 -5.03 2.09 -10.00
CA TRP A 92 -6.11 2.37 -9.05
C TRP A 92 -7.45 1.77 -9.45
N VAL A 93 -8.31 1.57 -8.46
CA VAL A 93 -9.74 1.29 -8.66
C VAL A 93 -10.54 1.99 -7.58
N THR A 94 -11.71 2.49 -7.94
CA THR A 94 -12.62 3.19 -7.04
C THR A 94 -13.93 2.43 -6.94
N LEU A 95 -14.32 2.03 -5.73
CA LEU A 95 -15.55 1.31 -5.44
C LEU A 95 -16.33 1.97 -4.28
N PRO A 96 -17.64 1.70 -4.12
CA PRO A 96 -18.35 2.04 -2.88
C PRO A 96 -17.58 1.53 -1.65
N ASP A 97 -17.60 2.26 -0.53
CA ASP A 97 -16.86 1.85 0.68
C ASP A 97 -17.32 0.44 1.14
N PRO A 98 -16.45 -0.59 1.08
CA PRO A 98 -16.83 -1.95 1.47
C PRO A 98 -16.89 -2.13 2.99
N GLY A 99 -16.62 -1.08 3.78
CA GLY A 99 -16.48 -1.19 5.22
C GLY A 99 -15.18 -1.90 5.62
N ARG A 100 -15.13 -2.40 6.86
CA ARG A 100 -13.92 -3.09 7.34
C ARG A 100 -13.73 -4.43 6.60
N THR A 101 -12.64 -4.58 5.86
CA THR A 101 -12.42 -5.74 4.99
C THR A 101 -10.94 -6.02 4.78
N ARG A 102 -10.57 -7.28 4.53
CA ARG A 102 -9.22 -7.62 4.06
C ARG A 102 -9.12 -7.44 2.56
N TYR A 103 -7.97 -6.98 2.10
CA TYR A 103 -7.70 -6.80 0.69
C TYR A 103 -6.21 -7.01 0.37
N GLY A 104 -5.95 -7.16 -0.92
CA GLY A 104 -4.64 -7.15 -1.53
C GLY A 104 -4.77 -6.88 -3.02
N TYR A 105 -3.71 -7.18 -3.76
CA TYR A 105 -3.67 -7.02 -5.20
C TYR A 105 -3.24 -8.31 -5.87
N TYR A 106 -3.90 -8.61 -6.98
CA TYR A 106 -3.45 -9.61 -7.94
C TYR A 106 -2.74 -8.89 -9.08
N VAL A 107 -1.49 -9.23 -9.34
CA VAL A 107 -0.68 -8.63 -10.41
C VAL A 107 -0.15 -9.70 -11.35
N LEU A 108 -0.18 -9.42 -12.64
CA LEU A 108 0.53 -10.23 -13.63
C LEU A 108 2.00 -9.78 -13.66
N VAL A 109 2.94 -10.72 -13.62
CA VAL A 109 4.38 -10.42 -13.62
C VAL A 109 4.91 -10.48 -15.05
N ASP A 110 4.54 -11.56 -15.75
CA ASP A 110 4.83 -11.84 -17.15
C ASP A 110 3.69 -12.71 -17.74
N ASP A 111 3.95 -13.35 -18.87
CA ASP A 111 2.93 -14.03 -19.65
C ASP A 111 2.27 -15.23 -18.96
N ASP A 112 2.99 -15.90 -18.06
CA ASP A 112 2.53 -17.10 -17.38
C ASP A 112 2.58 -16.97 -15.85
N THR A 113 3.21 -15.91 -15.34
CA THR A 113 3.44 -15.72 -13.90
C THR A 113 2.57 -14.59 -13.35
N HIS A 114 1.99 -14.87 -12.19
CA HIS A 114 1.20 -13.91 -11.43
C HIS A 114 1.59 -13.94 -9.96
N ALA A 115 1.29 -12.86 -9.25
CA ALA A 115 1.55 -12.74 -7.82
C ALA A 115 0.36 -12.13 -7.10
N TRP A 116 0.14 -12.62 -5.90
CA TRP A 116 -0.75 -11.99 -4.94
C TRP A 116 0.08 -11.23 -3.93
N ILE A 117 -0.16 -9.94 -3.80
CA ILE A 117 0.63 -9.05 -2.94
C ILE A 117 -0.28 -8.30 -1.97
N GLY A 118 0.18 -8.12 -0.73
CA GLY A 118 -0.44 -7.18 0.19
C GLY A 118 -0.19 -5.73 -0.25
N ASP A 119 -0.92 -4.78 0.33
CA ASP A 119 -0.66 -3.36 0.10
C ASP A 119 0.57 -2.89 0.88
N PRO A 120 1.65 -2.42 0.22
CA PRO A 120 2.83 -1.88 0.89
C PRO A 120 2.55 -0.64 1.75
N TYR A 121 1.42 0.05 1.51
CA TYR A 121 0.97 1.24 2.21
C TYR A 121 -0.20 0.96 3.18
N ALA A 122 -0.49 -0.32 3.46
CA ALA A 122 -1.53 -0.68 4.41
C ALA A 122 -1.22 -0.11 5.81
N ALA A 123 -2.18 0.63 6.37
CA ALA A 123 -2.09 1.14 7.74
C ALA A 123 -2.30 0.04 8.80
N GLU A 124 -3.07 -1.00 8.46
CA GLU A 124 -3.28 -2.20 9.26
C GLU A 124 -3.09 -3.42 8.35
N VAL A 125 -2.37 -4.42 8.84
CA VAL A 125 -2.09 -5.66 8.13
C VAL A 125 -2.56 -6.82 8.99
N GLN A 126 -3.28 -7.75 8.38
CA GLN A 126 -3.56 -9.05 8.97
C GLN A 126 -2.58 -10.07 8.41
N TRP A 127 -1.85 -10.71 9.31
CA TRP A 127 -0.83 -11.70 8.98
C TRP A 127 -1.10 -13.02 9.71
N ALA A 128 -0.88 -14.12 8.99
CA ALA A 128 -0.86 -15.47 9.53
C ALA A 128 0.39 -16.18 9.02
N GLN A 129 0.95 -17.06 9.85
CA GLN A 129 2.17 -17.78 9.51
C GLN A 129 1.98 -18.57 8.21
N GLY A 130 2.92 -18.40 7.27
CA GLY A 130 2.89 -19.06 5.96
C GLY A 130 1.94 -18.43 4.93
N GLN A 131 1.35 -17.27 5.21
CA GLN A 131 0.46 -16.56 4.28
C GLN A 131 1.00 -15.18 3.90
N THR A 132 0.58 -14.70 2.72
CA THR A 132 0.78 -13.30 2.33
C THR A 132 0.06 -12.39 3.33
N PRO A 133 0.74 -11.35 3.86
CA PRO A 133 0.08 -10.35 4.70
C PRO A 133 -0.94 -9.58 3.87
N TRP A 134 -2.17 -9.48 4.38
CA TRP A 134 -3.25 -8.75 3.71
C TRP A 134 -3.47 -7.41 4.39
N GLY A 135 -3.73 -6.36 3.59
CA GLY A 135 -4.13 -5.08 4.11
C GLY A 135 -5.53 -5.16 4.71
N VAL A 136 -5.81 -4.35 5.71
CA VAL A 136 -7.14 -4.19 6.29
C VAL A 136 -7.61 -2.75 6.06
N HIS A 137 -8.66 -2.59 5.24
CA HIS A 137 -9.36 -1.32 5.12
C HIS A 137 -10.38 -1.18 6.24
N GLY A 138 -10.69 0.05 6.65
CA GLY A 138 -11.60 0.30 7.78
C GLY A 138 -11.02 -0.12 9.14
N GLY A 139 -9.70 -0.29 9.23
CA GLY A 139 -8.99 -0.44 10.50
C GLY A 139 -9.19 0.75 11.43
N ARG A 140 -8.93 0.57 12.73
CA ARG A 140 -9.04 1.67 13.71
C ARG A 140 -7.98 2.72 13.40
N GLN A 141 -8.35 3.75 12.64
CA GLN A 141 -7.59 5.01 12.66
C GLN A 141 -7.66 5.54 14.09
N SER A 142 -6.53 5.50 14.80
CA SER A 142 -6.49 6.00 16.16
C SER A 142 -6.66 7.52 16.10
N THR A 143 -7.63 8.04 16.84
CA THR A 143 -7.74 9.48 17.14
C THR A 143 -6.72 9.88 18.21
N PHE A 144 -5.53 9.27 18.19
CA PHE A 144 -4.56 9.40 19.26
C PHE A 144 -4.16 10.86 19.41
N ARG A 145 -4.49 11.43 20.57
CA ARG A 145 -4.20 12.81 20.90
C ARG A 145 -2.80 12.90 21.50
N TRP A 146 -1.85 13.35 20.69
CA TRP A 146 -0.49 13.64 21.14
C TRP A 146 -0.49 14.73 22.23
N THR A 147 0.32 14.53 23.27
CA THR A 147 0.45 15.44 24.43
C THR A 147 1.89 15.85 24.72
N ASP A 148 2.84 15.41 23.89
CA ASP A 148 4.28 15.48 24.06
C ASP A 148 4.93 16.70 23.39
N GLY A 149 4.16 17.72 22.97
CA GLY A 149 4.69 18.89 22.26
C GLY A 149 5.75 19.72 23.03
N ARG A 150 5.88 19.51 24.35
CA ARG A 150 6.92 20.12 25.19
C ARG A 150 8.20 19.28 25.30
N TRP A 151 8.20 18.04 24.85
CA TRP A 151 9.36 17.16 24.91
C TRP A 151 10.50 17.71 24.05
N ARG A 152 11.73 17.54 24.54
CA ARG A 152 12.96 17.95 23.84
C ARG A 152 13.99 16.84 24.01
N THR A 153 14.66 16.48 22.93
CA THR A 153 15.79 15.55 22.95
C THR A 153 16.92 16.14 23.81
N PRO A 154 17.43 15.41 24.83
CA PRO A 154 18.61 15.82 25.59
C PRO A 154 19.85 15.99 24.69
N ALA A 155 20.85 16.74 25.15
CA ALA A 155 22.14 16.79 24.46
C ALA A 155 22.79 15.40 24.44
N LEU A 156 23.54 15.07 23.38
CA LEU A 156 24.08 13.72 23.18
C LEU A 156 24.94 13.23 24.36
N ARG A 157 25.71 14.14 24.99
CA ARG A 157 26.53 13.83 26.17
C ARG A 157 25.72 13.47 27.42
N ASP A 158 24.46 13.89 27.48
CA ASP A 158 23.52 13.64 28.58
C ASP A 158 22.55 12.48 28.23
N MET A 159 22.67 11.90 27.04
CA MET A 159 21.78 10.86 26.54
C MET A 159 22.24 9.47 27.00
N VAL A 160 21.35 8.76 27.67
CA VAL A 160 21.48 7.33 27.95
C VAL A 160 20.39 6.61 27.15
N ILE A 161 20.79 5.67 26.29
CA ILE A 161 19.86 4.89 25.46
C ILE A 161 19.71 3.50 26.06
N TYR A 162 18.48 3.11 26.36
CA TYR A 162 18.13 1.75 26.75
C TYR A 162 17.43 1.05 25.57
N GLU A 163 18.08 0.06 24.98
CA GLU A 163 17.54 -0.72 23.87
C GLU A 163 16.52 -1.76 24.37
N LEU A 164 15.37 -1.84 23.70
CA LEU A 164 14.24 -2.67 24.12
C LEU A 164 13.58 -3.39 22.95
N CYS A 165 13.28 -4.67 23.15
CA CYS A 165 12.38 -5.44 22.30
C CYS A 165 10.99 -5.52 22.95
N VAL A 166 9.96 -4.94 22.33
CA VAL A 166 8.57 -4.96 22.85
C VAL A 166 8.11 -6.39 23.17
N ARG A 167 8.41 -7.34 22.27
CA ARG A 167 8.01 -8.75 22.38
C ARG A 167 8.48 -9.38 23.69
N ASP A 168 9.73 -9.12 24.07
CA ASP A 168 10.40 -9.83 25.16
C ASP A 168 10.36 -9.03 26.46
N PHE A 169 10.64 -7.72 26.40
CA PHE A 169 10.62 -6.83 27.57
C PHE A 169 9.26 -6.75 28.24
N ALA A 170 8.20 -6.61 27.43
CA ALA A 170 6.83 -6.58 27.92
C ALA A 170 6.15 -7.97 27.88
N GLY A 171 6.92 -9.03 27.60
CA GLY A 171 6.40 -10.40 27.54
C GLY A 171 6.16 -11.03 28.91
N THR A 172 5.44 -12.14 28.95
CA THR A 172 5.31 -13.01 30.13
C THR A 172 5.39 -14.48 29.76
N TRP A 173 5.62 -15.29 30.78
CA TRP A 173 5.42 -16.74 30.73
C TRP A 173 4.18 -17.10 31.52
N HIS A 174 3.22 -17.77 30.88
CA HIS A 174 2.02 -18.29 31.53
C HIS A 174 1.84 -19.76 31.16
N GLY A 175 1.81 -20.64 32.16
CA GLY A 175 1.56 -22.07 31.96
C GLY A 175 2.52 -22.77 30.99
N GLY A 176 3.80 -22.34 30.96
CA GLY A 176 4.81 -22.91 30.05
C GLY A 176 4.78 -22.35 28.62
N HIS A 177 3.92 -21.38 28.33
CA HIS A 177 3.83 -20.73 27.02
C HIS A 177 4.25 -19.26 27.08
N PRO A 178 5.05 -18.76 26.11
CA PRO A 178 5.36 -17.35 26.03
C PRO A 178 4.14 -16.56 25.55
N GLN A 179 3.89 -15.44 26.22
CA GLN A 179 2.98 -14.39 25.76
C GLN A 179 3.82 -13.19 25.33
N PHE A 180 3.73 -12.83 24.06
CA PHE A 180 4.46 -11.69 23.52
C PHE A 180 3.95 -10.37 24.10
N GLY A 181 4.89 -9.47 24.39
CA GLY A 181 4.58 -8.16 24.91
C GLY A 181 3.81 -7.29 23.92
N THR A 182 3.03 -6.36 24.48
CA THR A 182 2.26 -5.37 23.73
C THR A 182 2.74 -3.97 24.07
N PHE A 183 2.48 -3.00 23.19
CA PHE A 183 2.74 -1.58 23.49
C PHE A 183 1.98 -1.11 24.73
N GLU A 184 0.74 -1.59 24.93
CA GLU A 184 -0.05 -1.26 26.12
C GLU A 184 0.66 -1.68 27.41
N ARG A 185 1.23 -2.88 27.43
CA ARG A 185 1.97 -3.36 28.60
C ARG A 185 3.32 -2.68 28.75
N MET A 186 4.05 -2.45 27.65
CA MET A 186 5.31 -1.72 27.67
C MET A 186 5.15 -0.35 28.32
N THR A 187 4.10 0.41 27.97
CA THR A 187 3.84 1.75 28.55
C THR A 187 3.72 1.73 30.07
N ARG A 188 3.24 0.62 30.66
CA ARG A 188 3.15 0.47 32.13
C ARG A 188 4.51 0.20 32.78
N LEU A 189 5.48 -0.32 32.01
CA LEU A 189 6.82 -0.66 32.48
C LEU A 189 7.82 0.49 32.29
N LEU A 190 7.56 1.41 31.36
CA LEU A 190 8.44 2.56 31.08
C LEU A 190 8.85 3.38 32.33
N PRO A 191 8.01 3.59 33.36
CA PRO A 191 8.42 4.34 34.55
C PRO A 191 9.49 3.65 35.42
N HIS A 192 9.87 2.41 35.11
CA HIS A 192 10.86 1.63 35.86
C HIS A 192 12.22 1.51 35.15
N LEU A 193 12.39 2.20 34.02
CA LEU A 193 13.65 2.36 33.31
C LEU A 193 14.40 3.58 33.85
#